data_AF-A0A832KJR5-F1
#
_entry.id   AF-A0A832KJR5-F1
#
_cell.length_a   1.000
_cell.length_b   1.000
_cell.length_c   1.000
_cell.angle_alpha   90.00
_cell.angle_beta   90.00
_cell.angle_gamma   90.00
#
_symmetry.space_group_name_H-M   'P 1'
#
loop_
_entity.id
_entity.type
_entity.pdbx_description
1 polymer ?
#
loop_
_entity_poly.entity_id
_entity_poly.type
_entity_poly.pdbx_seq_one_letter_code
_entity_poly.pdbx_strand_id
1 'polypeptide(L)'
;MSDSFMKRHLNTTAVLATILSILGIYMMFQGESFAKAFVALLGGGMVVTGINSLISMRLYALGPRNKSALAIKGLVNIAIGVLVVILSLFTENFGTHILLYILGAQLLVSALISVIQAFLLRKGNVSVAPLLSEALFSIVLAILFFAFPTQIGSLLLKLVGVVLLASGIGMFVWSMRVRKLTRQYGASSATTIEGVAEVVGEPSSKEDKS
;
A
#
# COMPACT_ATOMS: atom_id res chain seq x y z
N MET A 1 -13.22 5.56 33.62
CA MET A 1 -12.27 6.32 32.76
C MET A 1 -12.00 5.64 31.40
N SER A 2 -12.19 4.32 31.27
CA SER A 2 -11.99 3.53 30.03
C SER A 2 -13.04 3.76 28.92
N ASP A 3 -14.30 4.04 29.26
CA ASP A 3 -15.39 4.21 28.28
C ASP A 3 -15.22 5.41 27.34
N SER A 4 -14.59 6.49 27.83
CA SER A 4 -14.30 7.70 27.04
C SER A 4 -13.28 7.40 25.93
N PHE A 5 -12.19 6.70 26.27
CA PHE A 5 -11.15 6.30 25.32
C PHE A 5 -11.70 5.35 24.26
N MET A 6 -12.50 4.36 24.66
CA MET A 6 -13.08 3.37 23.74
C MET A 6 -14.03 4.04 22.73
N LYS A 7 -14.94 4.92 23.20
CA LYS A 7 -15.84 5.69 22.31
C LYS A 7 -15.08 6.58 21.34
N ARG A 8 -14.01 7.23 21.78
CA ARG A 8 -13.19 8.10 20.94
C ARG A 8 -12.49 7.31 19.84
N HIS A 9 -11.93 6.15 20.16
CA HIS A 9 -11.26 5.27 19.18
C HIS A 9 -12.25 4.63 18.19
N LEU A 10 -13.49 4.35 18.61
CA LEU A 10 -14.57 3.84 17.77
C LEU A 10 -15.16 4.92 16.85
N ASN A 11 -15.11 6.20 17.23
CA ASN A 11 -15.50 7.30 16.36
C ASN A 11 -14.38 7.65 15.37
N THR A 12 -13.11 7.65 15.77
CA THR A 12 -12.00 7.93 14.83
C THR A 12 -11.90 6.86 13.75
N THR A 13 -12.04 5.58 14.10
CA THR A 13 -12.06 4.47 13.13
C THR A 13 -13.25 4.53 12.18
N ALA A 14 -14.44 4.92 12.67
CA ALA A 14 -15.61 5.10 11.81
C ALA A 14 -15.45 6.29 10.85
N VAL A 15 -14.90 7.41 11.31
CA VAL A 15 -14.61 8.57 10.45
C VAL A 15 -13.56 8.22 9.41
N LEU A 16 -12.49 7.52 9.79
CA LEU A 16 -11.45 7.05 8.87
C LEU A 16 -12.04 6.11 7.81
N ALA A 17 -12.91 5.17 8.21
CA ALA A 17 -13.59 4.24 7.30
C ALA A 17 -14.50 4.96 6.29
N THR A 18 -15.24 5.99 6.74
CA THR A 18 -16.06 6.84 5.86
C THR A 18 -15.20 7.62 4.87
N ILE A 19 -14.09 8.21 5.33
CA ILE A 19 -13.15 8.92 4.46
C ILE A 19 -12.55 7.98 3.42
N LEU A 20 -12.09 6.79 3.81
CA LEU A 20 -11.58 5.78 2.88
C LEU A 20 -12.63 5.34 1.85
N SER A 21 -13.88 5.17 2.28
CA SER A 21 -14.97 4.77 1.39
C SER A 21 -15.31 5.86 0.37
N ILE A 22 -15.39 7.12 0.81
CA ILE A 22 -15.60 8.28 -0.08
C ILE A 22 -14.42 8.43 -1.03
N LEU A 23 -13.18 8.25 -0.56
CA LEU A 23 -11.98 8.30 -1.38
C LEU A 23 -11.99 7.19 -2.45
N GLY A 24 -12.36 5.95 -2.08
CA GLY A 24 -12.49 4.83 -3.01
C GLY A 24 -13.55 5.08 -4.09
N ILE A 25 -14.72 5.62 -3.71
CA ILE A 25 -15.77 6.03 -4.66
C ILE A 25 -15.26 7.16 -5.55
N TYR A 26 -14.66 8.20 -4.98
CA TYR A 26 -14.12 9.33 -5.73
C TYR A 26 -13.06 8.89 -6.75
N MET A 27 -12.16 7.98 -6.37
CA MET A 27 -11.21 7.38 -7.29
C MET A 27 -11.92 6.63 -8.42
N MET A 28 -13.02 5.93 -8.16
CA MET A 28 -13.79 5.26 -9.22
C MET A 28 -14.35 6.21 -10.29
N PHE A 29 -14.56 7.50 -9.97
CA PHE A 29 -15.18 8.50 -10.86
C PHE A 29 -14.20 9.52 -11.47
N GLN A 30 -13.03 9.80 -10.86
CA GLN A 30 -12.02 10.75 -11.37
C GLN A 30 -10.90 10.07 -12.19
N GLY A 31 -11.29 9.41 -13.28
CA GLY A 31 -10.39 8.54 -14.08
C GLY A 31 -9.10 9.20 -14.56
N GLU A 32 -9.15 10.45 -15.01
CA GLU A 32 -7.99 11.10 -15.64
C GLU A 32 -6.94 11.60 -14.64
N SER A 33 -7.35 12.30 -13.58
CA SER A 33 -6.45 12.84 -12.55
C SER A 33 -5.69 11.74 -11.82
N PHE A 34 -6.36 10.63 -11.52
CA PHE A 34 -5.68 9.51 -10.88
C PHE A 34 -4.76 8.76 -11.85
N ALA A 35 -5.16 8.58 -13.12
CA ALA A 35 -4.28 7.93 -14.08
C ALA A 35 -2.94 8.69 -14.21
N LYS A 36 -2.99 10.03 -14.16
CA LYS A 36 -1.80 10.88 -14.06
C LYS A 36 -0.99 10.64 -12.78
N ALA A 37 -1.64 10.64 -11.61
CA ALA A 37 -0.96 10.35 -10.34
C ALA A 37 -0.32 8.95 -10.30
N PHE A 38 -0.98 7.95 -10.90
CA PHE A 38 -0.48 6.58 -10.99
C PHE A 38 0.73 6.48 -11.92
N VAL A 39 0.68 7.10 -13.09
CA VAL A 39 1.83 7.16 -14.00
C VAL A 39 3.01 7.89 -13.35
N ALA A 40 2.74 8.93 -12.55
CA ALA A 40 3.77 9.57 -11.75
C ALA A 40 4.38 8.61 -10.70
N LEU A 41 3.55 7.83 -10.00
CA LEU A 41 4.04 6.79 -9.08
C LEU A 41 4.90 5.73 -9.78
N LEU A 42 4.52 5.30 -10.98
CA LEU A 42 5.32 4.38 -11.79
C LEU A 42 6.67 5.00 -12.20
N GLY A 43 6.66 6.27 -12.61
CA GLY A 43 7.89 7.02 -12.87
C GLY A 43 8.78 7.10 -11.63
N GLY A 44 8.20 7.37 -10.46
CA GLY A 44 8.91 7.34 -9.17
C GLY A 44 9.50 5.95 -8.86
N GLY A 45 8.75 4.89 -9.12
CA GLY A 45 9.25 3.51 -9.01
C GLY A 45 10.48 3.27 -9.87
N MET A 46 10.50 3.79 -11.11
CA MET A 46 11.67 3.70 -11.98
C MET A 46 12.88 4.44 -11.41
N VAL A 47 12.70 5.60 -10.79
CA VAL A 47 13.79 6.30 -10.08
C VAL A 47 14.39 5.40 -9.00
N VAL A 48 13.55 4.74 -8.19
CA VAL A 48 14.02 3.81 -7.15
C VAL A 48 14.79 2.64 -7.76
N THR A 49 14.28 2.02 -8.83
CA THR A 49 15.01 0.92 -9.51
C THR A 49 16.33 1.38 -10.13
N GLY A 50 16.39 2.62 -10.62
CA GLY A 50 17.61 3.20 -11.18
C GLY A 50 18.66 3.46 -10.11
N ILE A 51 18.25 3.99 -8.95
CA ILE A 51 19.13 4.12 -7.77
C ILE A 51 19.64 2.75 -7.33
N ASN A 52 18.76 1.76 -7.22
CA ASN A 52 19.14 0.41 -6.82
C ASN A 52 20.15 -0.23 -7.80
N SER A 53 19.99 0.04 -9.10
CA SER A 53 20.93 -0.39 -10.14
C SER A 53 22.33 0.25 -9.95
N LEU A 54 22.39 1.53 -9.59
CA LEU A 54 23.66 2.21 -9.31
C LEU A 54 24.34 1.69 -8.04
N ILE A 55 23.58 1.41 -6.99
CA ILE A 55 24.11 0.80 -5.75
C ILE A 55 24.64 -0.60 -6.03
N SER A 56 23.88 -1.40 -6.78
CA SER A 56 24.24 -2.77 -7.17
C SER A 56 25.53 -2.85 -7.98
N MET A 57 25.87 -1.80 -8.74
CA MET A 57 27.15 -1.68 -9.46
C MET A 57 28.37 -1.73 -8.52
N ARG A 58 28.23 -1.26 -7.27
CA ARG A 58 29.30 -1.31 -6.26
C ARG A 58 29.40 -2.69 -5.61
N LEU A 59 28.28 -3.42 -5.51
CA LEU A 59 28.18 -4.72 -4.86
C LEU A 59 28.61 -5.88 -5.77
N TYR A 60 28.36 -5.79 -7.08
CA TYR A 60 28.72 -6.84 -8.01
C TYR A 60 30.12 -6.62 -8.61
N ALA A 61 30.96 -7.65 -8.56
CA ALA A 61 32.27 -7.70 -9.23
C ALA A 61 32.10 -7.87 -10.77
N LEU A 62 31.47 -6.89 -11.39
CA LEU A 62 31.19 -6.87 -12.83
C LEU A 62 32.43 -6.42 -13.62
N GLY A 63 32.63 -7.01 -14.80
CA GLY A 63 33.62 -6.51 -15.76
C GLY A 63 33.30 -5.08 -16.23
N PRO A 64 34.30 -4.32 -16.74
CA PRO A 64 34.17 -2.90 -17.05
C PRO A 64 33.04 -2.56 -18.05
N ARG A 65 32.77 -3.45 -19.01
CA ARG A 65 31.63 -3.33 -19.95
C ARG A 65 30.26 -3.50 -19.29
N ASN A 66 30.14 -4.37 -18.28
CA ASN A 66 28.86 -4.57 -17.59
C ASN A 66 28.61 -3.49 -16.54
N LYS A 67 29.67 -2.95 -15.92
CA LYS A 67 29.55 -1.80 -15.01
C LYS A 67 28.98 -0.58 -15.73
N SER A 68 29.51 -0.27 -16.91
CA SER A 68 29.00 0.83 -17.73
C SER A 68 27.55 0.61 -18.18
N ALA A 69 27.17 -0.61 -18.60
CA ALA A 69 25.78 -0.92 -18.94
C ALA A 69 24.81 -0.75 -17.77
N LEU A 70 25.22 -1.16 -16.55
CA LEU A 70 24.40 -0.98 -15.35
C LEU A 70 24.30 0.49 -14.91
N ALA A 71 25.39 1.25 -15.07
CA ALA A 71 25.39 2.69 -14.83
C ALA A 71 24.43 3.41 -15.79
N ILE A 72 24.50 3.10 -17.08
CA ILE A 72 23.60 3.68 -18.10
C ILE A 72 22.15 3.29 -17.80
N LYS A 73 21.86 2.02 -17.49
CA LYS A 73 20.51 1.59 -17.06
C LYS A 73 20.01 2.43 -15.89
N GLY A 74 20.83 2.58 -14.85
CA GLY A 74 20.49 3.34 -13.65
C GLY A 74 20.18 4.80 -13.96
N LEU A 75 21.07 5.47 -14.71
CA LEU A 75 20.92 6.87 -15.08
C LEU A 75 19.68 7.10 -15.95
N VAL A 76 19.45 6.25 -16.95
CA VAL A 76 18.33 6.37 -17.87
C VAL A 76 17.00 6.09 -17.14
N ASN A 77 16.95 5.12 -16.23
CA ASN A 77 15.76 4.88 -15.39
C ASN A 77 15.43 6.08 -14.50
N ILE A 78 16.44 6.72 -13.91
CA ILE A 78 16.25 7.94 -13.12
C ILE A 78 15.76 9.08 -14.01
N ALA A 79 16.44 9.34 -15.13
CA ALA A 79 16.11 10.44 -16.03
C ALA A 79 14.68 10.31 -16.59
N ILE A 80 14.33 9.13 -17.11
CA ILE A 80 12.98 8.86 -17.64
C ILE A 80 11.95 8.86 -16.51
N GLY A 81 12.27 8.27 -15.35
CA GLY A 81 11.36 8.25 -14.21
C GLY A 81 11.01 9.66 -13.71
N VAL A 82 12.01 10.53 -13.54
CA VAL A 82 11.82 11.94 -13.17
C VAL A 82 11.04 12.69 -14.25
N LEU A 83 11.39 12.49 -15.52
CA LEU A 83 10.69 13.14 -16.64
C LEU A 83 9.20 12.74 -16.68
N VAL A 84 8.89 11.45 -16.51
CA VAL A 84 7.50 10.98 -16.47
C VAL A 84 6.75 11.55 -15.27
N VAL A 85 7.36 11.62 -14.08
CA VAL A 85 6.74 12.25 -12.90
C VAL A 85 6.38 13.70 -13.19
N ILE A 86 7.32 14.46 -13.74
CA ILE A 86 7.12 15.89 -14.02
C ILE A 86 6.02 16.06 -15.08
N LEU A 87 6.11 15.34 -16.20
CA LEU A 87 5.14 15.46 -17.29
C LEU A 87 3.74 15.04 -16.85
N SER A 88 3.62 14.01 -16.00
CA SER A 88 2.33 13.51 -15.55
C SER A 88 1.63 14.46 -14.56
N LEU A 89 2.40 15.12 -13.67
CA LEU A 89 1.83 15.98 -12.63
C LEU A 89 1.68 17.45 -13.05
N PHE A 90 2.57 17.95 -13.91
CA PHE A 90 2.64 19.38 -14.22
C PHE A 90 2.23 19.71 -15.66
N THR A 91 1.89 18.72 -16.50
CA THR A 91 1.49 18.97 -17.89
C THR A 91 0.18 18.29 -18.22
N GLU A 92 -0.80 19.07 -18.68
CA GLU A 92 -2.10 18.54 -19.10
C GLU A 92 -2.12 18.05 -20.55
N ASN A 93 -1.16 18.51 -21.37
CA ASN A 93 -1.09 18.22 -22.80
C ASN A 93 -0.55 16.82 -23.13
N PHE A 94 0.07 16.12 -22.18
CA PHE A 94 0.58 14.77 -22.42
C PHE A 94 -0.47 13.73 -22.05
N GLY A 95 -0.93 12.98 -23.05
CA GLY A 95 -1.81 11.85 -22.84
C GLY A 95 -1.11 10.75 -22.04
N THR A 96 -1.79 10.25 -21.01
CA THR A 96 -1.28 9.19 -20.10
C THR A 96 -0.81 7.93 -20.85
N HIS A 97 -1.42 7.64 -22.00
CA HIS A 97 -1.03 6.54 -22.88
C HIS A 97 0.39 6.71 -23.47
N ILE A 98 0.79 7.94 -23.83
CA ILE A 98 2.13 8.23 -24.36
C ILE A 98 3.18 7.96 -23.28
N LEU A 99 2.90 8.44 -22.05
CA LEU A 99 3.79 8.21 -20.92
C LEU A 99 3.93 6.72 -20.60
N LEU A 100 2.85 5.94 -20.69
CA LEU A 100 2.89 4.48 -20.51
C LEU A 100 3.72 3.78 -21.60
N TYR A 101 3.67 4.24 -22.85
CA TYR A 101 4.55 3.71 -23.90
C TYR A 101 6.02 4.02 -23.65
N ILE A 102 6.34 5.23 -23.18
CA ILE A 102 7.72 5.61 -22.80
C ILE A 102 8.21 4.73 -21.64
N LEU A 103 7.39 4.55 -20.61
CA LEU A 103 7.69 3.65 -19.48
C LEU A 103 7.88 2.21 -19.97
N GLY A 104 6.98 1.70 -20.82
CA GLY A 104 7.03 0.35 -21.35
C GLY A 104 8.29 0.09 -22.19
N ALA A 105 8.65 1.02 -23.06
CA ALA A 105 9.88 0.94 -23.85
C ALA A 105 11.12 0.89 -22.95
N GLN A 106 11.18 1.75 -21.93
CA GLN A 106 12.30 1.79 -21.01
C GLN A 106 12.39 0.53 -20.14
N LEU A 107 11.25 -0.06 -19.75
CA LEU A 107 11.22 -1.33 -19.03
C LEU A 107 11.79 -2.48 -19.86
N LEU A 108 11.55 -2.51 -21.18
CA LEU A 108 12.18 -3.50 -22.07
C LEU A 108 13.70 -3.35 -22.12
N VAL A 109 14.20 -2.11 -22.25
CA VAL A 109 15.66 -1.83 -22.21
C VAL A 109 16.25 -2.28 -20.87
N SER A 110 15.58 -1.94 -19.76
CA SER A 110 15.98 -2.38 -18.42
C SER A 110 15.99 -3.90 -18.26
N ALA A 111 14.98 -4.58 -18.80
CA ALA A 111 14.90 -6.04 -18.76
C ALA A 111 16.05 -6.68 -19.54
N LEU A 112 16.33 -6.20 -20.76
CA LEU A 112 17.42 -6.72 -21.59
C LEU A 112 18.76 -6.62 -20.88
N ILE A 113 19.06 -5.47 -20.28
CA ILE A 113 20.29 -5.25 -19.51
C ILE A 113 20.36 -6.21 -18.31
N SER A 114 19.23 -6.41 -17.61
CA SER A 114 19.16 -7.29 -16.43
C SER A 114 19.34 -8.78 -16.81
N VAL A 115 18.79 -9.21 -17.94
CA VAL A 115 18.99 -10.57 -18.48
C VAL A 115 20.45 -10.79 -18.86
N ILE A 116 21.06 -9.84 -19.58
CA ILE A 116 22.49 -9.93 -19.94
C ILE A 116 23.34 -10.06 -18.67
N GLN A 117 23.08 -9.23 -17.66
CA GLN A 117 23.79 -9.31 -16.38
C GLN A 117 23.59 -10.65 -15.67
N ALA A 118 22.37 -11.18 -15.67
CA ALA A 118 22.08 -12.49 -15.12
C ALA A 118 22.91 -13.59 -15.78
N PHE A 119 23.00 -13.59 -17.11
CA PHE A 119 23.82 -14.56 -17.85
C PHE A 119 25.32 -14.45 -17.53
N LEU A 120 25.86 -13.23 -17.38
CA LEU A 120 27.27 -13.03 -17.03
C LEU A 120 27.57 -13.45 -15.58
N LEU A 121 26.65 -13.16 -14.65
CA LEU A 121 26.81 -13.48 -13.22
C LEU A 121 26.52 -14.94 -12.89
N ARG A 122 25.87 -15.71 -13.79
CA ARG A 122 25.61 -17.15 -13.62
C ARG A 122 26.87 -17.97 -13.37
N LYS A 123 28.04 -17.52 -13.87
CA LYS A 123 29.33 -18.19 -13.65
C LYS A 123 30.04 -17.78 -12.34
N GLY A 124 29.51 -16.79 -11.62
CA GLY A 124 30.03 -16.33 -10.33
C GLY A 124 29.22 -16.86 -9.15
N ASN A 125 29.76 -16.73 -7.93
CA ASN A 125 29.10 -17.12 -6.68
C ASN A 125 27.99 -16.16 -6.22
N VAL A 126 27.36 -15.42 -7.14
CA VAL A 126 26.35 -14.40 -6.83
C VAL A 126 24.97 -14.90 -7.24
N SER A 127 23.97 -14.72 -6.36
CA SER A 127 22.60 -15.11 -6.66
C SER A 127 22.04 -14.31 -7.84
N VAL A 128 21.63 -15.02 -8.88
CA VAL A 128 21.11 -14.46 -10.14
C VAL A 128 19.59 -14.25 -10.10
N ALA A 129 18.92 -14.87 -9.12
CA ALA A 129 17.46 -14.87 -9.01
C ALA A 129 16.84 -13.46 -8.94
N PRO A 130 17.41 -12.48 -8.20
CA PRO A 130 16.86 -11.12 -8.15
C PRO A 130 16.85 -10.44 -9.54
N LEU A 131 17.94 -10.58 -10.31
CA LEU A 131 18.07 -9.99 -11.65
C LEU A 131 17.07 -10.60 -12.64
N LEU A 132 16.86 -11.91 -12.56
CA LEU A 132 15.90 -12.59 -13.42
C LEU A 132 14.45 -12.23 -13.06
N SER A 133 14.16 -12.09 -11.77
CA SER A 133 12.85 -11.65 -11.28
C SER A 133 12.54 -10.21 -11.71
N GLU A 134 13.53 -9.30 -11.63
CA GLU A 134 13.40 -7.93 -12.10
C GLU A 134 13.17 -7.86 -13.62
N ALA A 135 13.92 -8.67 -14.39
CA ALA A 135 13.74 -8.75 -15.83
C ALA A 135 12.35 -9.25 -16.21
N LEU A 136 11.88 -10.34 -15.59
CA LEU A 136 10.55 -10.89 -15.83
C LEU A 136 9.46 -9.88 -15.47
N PHE A 137 9.57 -9.26 -14.30
CA PHE A 137 8.63 -8.23 -13.85
C PHE A 137 8.57 -7.05 -14.84
N SER A 138 9.73 -6.58 -15.29
CA SER A 138 9.83 -5.48 -16.26
C SER A 138 9.21 -5.83 -17.62
N ILE A 139 9.43 -7.06 -18.11
CA ILE A 139 8.84 -7.55 -19.37
C ILE A 139 7.31 -7.63 -19.24
N VAL A 140 6.81 -8.20 -18.15
CA VAL A 140 5.37 -8.33 -17.92
C VAL A 140 4.70 -6.95 -17.85
N LEU A 141 5.29 -6.01 -17.10
CA LEU A 141 4.81 -4.62 -17.05
C LEU A 141 4.86 -3.93 -18.40
N ALA A 142 5.94 -4.10 -19.17
CA ALA A 142 6.06 -3.51 -20.49
C ALA A 142 4.97 -4.05 -21.44
N ILE A 143 4.75 -5.36 -21.47
CA ILE A 143 3.68 -5.99 -22.28
C ILE A 143 2.33 -5.43 -21.88
N LEU A 144 2.05 -5.33 -20.58
CA LEU A 144 0.80 -4.74 -20.09
C LEU A 144 0.66 -3.30 -20.61
N PHE A 145 1.70 -2.47 -20.47
CA PHE A 145 1.68 -1.07 -20.89
C PHE A 145 1.46 -0.90 -22.39
N PHE A 146 2.06 -1.77 -23.22
CA PHE A 146 1.85 -1.75 -24.67
C PHE A 146 0.49 -2.29 -25.09
N ALA A 147 0.00 -3.36 -24.46
CA ALA A 147 -1.26 -3.99 -24.84
C ALA A 147 -2.49 -3.18 -24.42
N PHE A 148 -2.43 -2.52 -23.27
CA PHE A 148 -3.60 -1.90 -22.64
C PHE A 148 -3.35 -0.47 -22.13
N PRO A 149 -2.72 0.44 -22.89
CA PRO A 149 -2.26 1.74 -22.39
C PRO A 149 -3.39 2.65 -21.88
N THR A 150 -4.57 2.63 -22.52
CA THR A 150 -5.73 3.43 -22.11
C THR A 150 -6.51 2.75 -20.98
N GLN A 151 -6.49 1.43 -20.94
CA GLN A 151 -7.31 0.64 -20.04
C GLN A 151 -6.61 0.43 -18.70
N ILE A 152 -5.27 0.39 -18.65
CA ILE A 152 -4.47 0.26 -17.42
C ILE A 152 -4.82 1.32 -16.39
N GLY A 153 -4.87 2.59 -16.81
CA GLY A 153 -5.24 3.69 -15.92
C GLY A 153 -6.61 3.44 -15.29
N SER A 154 -7.59 3.02 -16.09
CA SER A 154 -8.97 2.76 -15.63
C SER A 154 -9.15 1.44 -14.86
N LEU A 155 -8.43 0.38 -15.24
CA LEU A 155 -8.52 -0.96 -14.64
C LEU A 155 -7.88 -0.97 -13.27
N LEU A 156 -6.67 -0.42 -13.14
CA LEU A 156 -6.01 -0.29 -11.85
C LEU A 156 -6.76 0.66 -10.92
N LEU A 157 -7.31 1.76 -11.44
CA LEU A 157 -8.18 2.65 -10.67
C LEU A 157 -9.38 1.92 -10.10
N LYS A 158 -10.07 1.11 -10.92
CA LYS A 158 -11.19 0.29 -10.45
C LYS A 158 -10.74 -0.74 -9.43
N LEU A 159 -9.60 -1.40 -9.63
CA LEU A 159 -9.06 -2.39 -8.70
C LEU A 159 -8.68 -1.76 -7.35
N VAL A 160 -7.93 -0.67 -7.36
CA VAL A 160 -7.53 0.07 -6.14
C VAL A 160 -8.75 0.69 -5.46
N GLY A 161 -9.67 1.28 -6.22
CA GLY A 161 -10.93 1.81 -5.72
C GLY A 161 -11.78 0.74 -5.03
N VAL A 162 -11.89 -0.45 -5.62
CA VAL A 162 -12.57 -1.62 -5.03
C VAL A 162 -11.89 -2.07 -3.74
N VAL A 163 -10.56 -2.14 -3.71
CA VAL A 163 -9.82 -2.53 -2.49
C VAL A 163 -10.01 -1.51 -1.37
N LEU A 164 -9.94 -0.21 -1.67
CA LEU A 164 -10.18 0.85 -0.69
C LEU A 164 -11.62 0.87 -0.19
N LEU A 165 -12.59 0.65 -1.08
CA LEU A 165 -13.99 0.46 -0.72
C LEU A 165 -14.19 -0.76 0.18
N ALA A 166 -13.62 -1.92 -0.19
CA ALA A 166 -13.71 -3.13 0.60
C ALA A 166 -13.07 -2.96 1.99
N SER A 167 -11.93 -2.27 2.06
CA SER A 167 -11.27 -1.93 3.32
C SER A 167 -12.11 -0.97 4.17
N GLY A 168 -12.69 0.07 3.57
CA GLY A 168 -13.56 1.03 4.25
C GLY A 168 -14.84 0.37 4.79
N ILE A 169 -15.52 -0.41 3.96
CA ILE A 169 -16.70 -1.20 4.37
C ILE A 169 -16.32 -2.20 5.46
N GLY A 170 -15.20 -2.91 5.32
CA GLY A 170 -14.71 -3.86 6.32
C GLY A 170 -14.46 -3.21 7.69
N MET A 171 -13.77 -2.06 7.71
CA MET A 171 -13.54 -1.29 8.93
C MET A 171 -14.85 -0.75 9.52
N PHE A 172 -15.79 -0.32 8.69
CA PHE A 172 -17.09 0.17 9.13
C PHE A 172 -17.93 -0.95 9.78
N VAL A 173 -18.00 -2.11 9.14
CA VAL A 173 -18.67 -3.32 9.67
C VAL A 173 -18.03 -3.78 10.97
N TRP A 174 -16.69 -3.78 11.04
CA TRP A 174 -15.95 -4.12 12.26
C TRP A 174 -16.26 -3.14 13.40
N SER A 175 -16.26 -1.83 13.13
CA SER A 175 -16.62 -0.81 14.12
C SER A 175 -18.05 -1.01 14.65
N MET A 176 -19.01 -1.35 13.79
CA MET A 176 -20.38 -1.66 14.20
C MET A 176 -20.47 -2.93 15.06
N ARG A 177 -19.75 -3.99 14.69
CA ARG A 177 -19.68 -5.25 15.48
C ARG A 177 -19.09 -5.00 16.86
N VAL A 178 -17.99 -4.25 16.95
CA VAL A 178 -17.37 -3.87 18.22
C VAL A 178 -18.32 -3.04 19.07
N ARG A 179 -19.05 -2.07 18.49
CA ARG A 179 -20.09 -1.31 19.24
C ARG A 179 -21.20 -2.19 19.80
N LYS A 180 -21.64 -3.22 19.06
CA LYS A 180 -22.65 -4.17 19.54
C LYS A 180 -22.12 -5.04 20.68
N LEU A 181 -20.89 -5.53 20.57
CA LEU A 181 -20.24 -6.31 21.62
C LEU A 181 -20.02 -5.48 22.88
N THR A 182 -19.49 -4.25 22.77
CA THR A 182 -19.32 -3.35 23.92
C THR A 182 -20.66 -3.02 24.59
N ARG A 183 -21.77 -2.89 23.84
CA ARG A 183 -23.11 -2.72 24.43
C ARG A 183 -23.62 -3.96 25.14
N GLN A 184 -23.39 -5.16 24.61
CA GLN A 184 -23.84 -6.40 25.25
C GLN A 184 -23.04 -6.70 26.52
N TYR A 185 -21.70 -6.61 26.48
CA TYR A 185 -20.88 -6.86 27.66
C TYR A 185 -20.94 -5.72 28.68
N GLY A 186 -21.05 -4.46 28.24
CA GLY A 186 -21.24 -3.31 29.14
C GLY A 186 -22.61 -3.27 29.84
N ALA A 187 -23.65 -3.79 29.20
CA ALA A 187 -24.96 -3.97 29.84
C ALA A 187 -24.96 -5.11 30.88
N SER A 188 -24.18 -6.17 30.64
CA SER A 188 -24.01 -7.28 31.61
C SER A 188 -23.12 -6.93 32.81
N SER A 189 -22.24 -5.93 32.72
CA SER A 189 -21.42 -5.48 33.86
C SER A 189 -22.13 -4.50 34.81
N ALA A 190 -23.35 -4.06 34.49
CA ALA A 190 -24.14 -3.17 35.35
C ALA A 190 -25.00 -3.91 36.40
N THR A 191 -25.01 -5.25 36.40
CA THR A 191 -25.96 -6.05 37.21
C THR A 191 -25.32 -6.99 38.25
N THR A 192 -24.04 -6.85 38.58
CA THR A 192 -23.40 -7.61 39.67
C THR A 192 -22.18 -6.79 40.09
N ILE A 193 -22.06 -6.19 41.27
CA ILE A 193 -22.25 -6.69 42.63
C ILE A 193 -22.72 -5.50 43.49
N GLU A 194 -24.03 -5.34 43.71
CA GLU A 194 -24.49 -4.73 44.96
C GLU A 194 -24.41 -5.84 46.01
N GLY A 195 -23.23 -5.96 46.62
CA GLY A 195 -23.09 -6.75 47.84
C GLY A 195 -23.94 -6.07 48.90
N VAL A 196 -25.14 -6.59 49.12
CA VAL A 196 -25.93 -6.30 50.31
C VAL A 196 -25.03 -6.66 51.49
N ALA A 197 -24.41 -5.66 52.11
CA ALA A 197 -23.79 -5.80 53.40
C ALA A 197 -24.93 -6.01 54.39
N GLU A 198 -25.32 -7.27 54.59
CA GLU A 198 -26.12 -7.68 55.72
C GLU A 198 -25.26 -7.41 56.97
N VAL A 199 -25.53 -6.28 57.63
CA VAL A 199 -24.98 -5.98 58.94
C VAL A 199 -25.60 -6.97 59.91
N VAL A 200 -24.92 -8.09 60.12
CA VAL A 200 -25.23 -9.05 61.18
C VAL A 200 -24.93 -8.35 62.51
N GLY A 201 -25.95 -7.73 63.10
CA GLY A 201 -25.88 -7.21 64.46
C GLY A 201 -25.73 -8.35 65.46
N GLU A 202 -24.75 -8.23 66.36
CA GLU A 202 -24.60 -9.14 67.49
C GLU A 202 -25.89 -9.16 68.35
N PRO A 203 -26.37 -10.33 68.78
CA PRO A 203 -27.53 -10.41 69.65
C PRO A 203 -27.20 -9.87 71.05
N SER A 204 -27.86 -8.76 71.40
CA SER A 204 -27.91 -8.20 72.75
C SER A 204 -28.47 -9.22 73.74
N SER A 205 -27.63 -9.75 74.63
CA SER A 205 -28.07 -10.56 75.77
C SER A 205 -28.74 -9.66 76.82
N LYS A 206 -30.06 -9.67 76.88
CA LYS A 206 -30.80 -9.38 78.11
C LYS A 206 -31.81 -10.49 78.33
N GLU A 207 -31.37 -11.51 79.05
CA GLU A 207 -32.25 -12.47 79.69
C GLU A 207 -32.68 -11.87 81.03
N ASP A 208 -34.00 -11.70 81.13
CA ASP A 208 -34.77 -11.34 82.30
C ASP A 208 -34.67 -12.45 83.35
N LYS A 209 -34.40 -12.11 84.61
CA LYS A 209 -34.68 -12.99 85.75
C LYS A 209 -35.35 -12.20 86.85
N SER A 210 -36.57 -12.67 87.12
CA SER A 210 -37.43 -12.52 88.28
C SER A 210 -36.72 -12.53 89.63
#